data_AF-A0A7C0VFZ1-F1
#
_entry.id   AF-A0A7C0VFZ1-F1
#
_cell.length_a   1.000
_cell.length_b   1.000
_cell.length_c   1.000
_cell.angle_alpha   90.00
_cell.angle_beta   90.00
_cell.angle_gamma   90.00
#
_symmetry.space_group_name_H-M   'P 1'
#
loop_
_entity.id
_entity.type
_entity.pdbx_description
1 polymer ?
#
loop_
_entity_poly.entity_id
_entity_poly.type
_entity_poly.pdbx_seq_one_letter_code
_entity_poly.pdbx_strand_id
1 'polypeptide(L)'
;MKKRLFIAIFLWLMTISLMLSIVALGKGQKVLKPELGNPEVHQLNENILAVTGLYHTAIDKGFTTNAGIIFTSGSVIFINSGQTLA
;
A
#
# COMPACT_ATOMS: atom_id res chain seq x y z
N MET A 1 -43.16 -10.00 33.51
CA MET A 1 -42.62 -8.75 32.93
C MET A 1 -41.09 -8.68 33.00
N LYS A 2 -40.46 -8.86 34.18
CA LYS A 2 -39.00 -8.77 34.36
C LYS A 2 -38.15 -9.67 33.44
N LYS A 3 -38.55 -10.93 33.20
CA LYS A 3 -37.83 -11.86 32.31
C LYS A 3 -37.82 -11.42 30.84
N ARG A 4 -38.94 -10.88 30.34
CA ARG A 4 -39.05 -10.39 28.95
C ARG A 4 -38.21 -9.13 28.74
N LEU A 5 -38.17 -8.26 29.75
CA LEU A 5 -37.32 -7.07 29.76
C LEU A 5 -35.82 -7.45 29.73
N PHE A 6 -35.42 -8.46 30.50
CA PHE A 6 -34.04 -8.95 30.51
C PHE A 6 -33.60 -9.52 29.15
N ILE A 7 -34.48 -10.29 28.49
CA ILE A 7 -34.23 -10.83 27.15
C ILE A 7 -34.09 -9.71 26.12
N ALA A 8 -34.95 -8.68 26.18
CA ALA A 8 -34.89 -7.54 25.28
C ALA A 8 -33.59 -6.74 25.44
N ILE A 9 -33.15 -6.51 26.68
CA ILE A 9 -31.87 -5.81 26.98
C ILE A 9 -30.69 -6.64 26.47
N PHE A 10 -30.70 -7.95 26.70
CA PHE A 10 -29.63 -8.84 26.25
C PHE A 10 -29.51 -8.86 24.72
N LEU A 11 -30.63 -8.97 23.99
CA LEU A 11 -30.66 -8.89 22.53
C LEU A 11 -30.14 -7.55 22.03
N TRP A 12 -30.54 -6.45 22.68
CA TRP A 12 -30.08 -5.11 22.31
C TRP A 12 -28.56 -4.96 22.47
N LEU A 13 -27.99 -5.45 23.58
CA LEU A 13 -26.54 -5.45 23.80
C LEU A 13 -25.78 -6.27 22.75
N MET A 14 -26.32 -7.42 22.34
CA MET A 14 -25.73 -8.24 21.27
C MET A 14 -25.70 -7.50 19.93
N THR A 15 -26.77 -6.77 19.58
CA THR A 15 -26.81 -5.98 18.33
C THR A 15 -25.81 -4.83 18.34
N ILE A 16 -25.65 -4.14 19.47
CA ILE A 16 -24.66 -3.06 19.63
C ILE A 16 -23.24 -3.61 19.52
N SER A 17 -22.96 -4.74 20.18
CA SER A 17 -21.65 -5.38 20.10
C SER A 17 -21.29 -5.77 18.67
N LEU A 18 -22.24 -6.33 17.91
CA LEU A 18 -22.03 -6.71 16.52
C LEU A 18 -21.75 -5.48 15.63
N MET A 19 -22.51 -4.40 15.81
CA MET A 19 -22.29 -3.15 15.08
C MET A 19 -20.91 -2.54 15.38
N LEU A 20 -20.50 -2.55 16.65
CA LEU A 20 -19.16 -2.08 17.07
C LEU A 20 -18.05 -2.92 16.42
N SER A 21 -18.20 -4.25 16.35
CA SER A 21 -17.24 -5.13 15.69
C SER A 21 -17.12 -4.85 14.19
N ILE A 22 -18.22 -4.60 13.49
CA ILE A 22 -18.22 -4.26 12.06
C ILE A 22 -17.53 -2.91 11.82
N VAL A 23 -17.83 -1.89 12.64
CA VAL A 23 -17.17 -0.57 12.54
C VAL A 23 -15.67 -0.66 12.84
N ALA A 24 -15.27 -1.47 13.82
CA ALA A 24 -13.87 -1.69 14.14
C ALA A 24 -13.13 -2.41 12.99
N LEU A 25 -13.77 -3.41 12.38
CA LEU A 25 -13.22 -4.14 11.23
C LEU A 25 -13.07 -3.22 10.00
N GLY A 26 -14.06 -2.37 9.73
CA GLY A 26 -14.04 -1.41 8.61
C GLY A 26 -13.04 -0.25 8.77
N LYS A 27 -12.64 0.08 10.01
CA LYS A 27 -11.62 1.12 10.29
C LYS A 27 -10.18 0.58 10.26
N GLY A 28 -9.98 -0.75 10.25
CA GLY A 28 -8.67 -1.39 10.36
C GLY A 28 -7.91 -1.58 9.05
N GLN A 29 -8.59 -1.55 7.91
CA GLN A 29 -7.91 -1.63 6.60
C GLN A 29 -7.53 -0.24 6.12
N LYS A 30 -6.42 0.29 6.66
CA LYS A 30 -5.63 1.24 5.87
C LYS A 30 -5.13 0.48 4.65
N VAL A 31 -5.74 0.73 3.50
CA VAL A 31 -5.14 0.40 2.21
C VAL A 31 -3.89 1.28 2.14
N LEU A 32 -2.75 0.73 2.57
CA LEU A 32 -1.45 1.31 2.27
C LEU A 32 -1.34 1.24 0.75
N LYS A 33 -1.63 2.35 0.08
CA LYS A 33 -1.29 2.46 -1.33
C LYS A 33 0.22 2.19 -1.42
N PRO A 34 0.68 1.28 -2.27
CA PRO A 34 2.10 1.14 -2.50
C PRO A 34 2.66 2.49 -2.95
N GLU A 35 3.42 3.14 -2.07
CA GLU A 35 4.13 4.37 -2.36
C GLU A 35 5.39 4.01 -3.17
N LEU A 36 5.67 4.76 -4.23
CA LEU A 36 6.83 4.52 -5.10
C LEU A 36 8.18 4.88 -4.45
N GLY A 37 8.17 5.23 -3.15
CA GLY A 37 9.31 5.82 -2.45
C GLY A 37 9.49 7.29 -2.82
N ASN A 38 10.74 7.76 -2.77
CA ASN A 38 11.13 9.10 -3.21
C ASN A 38 12.12 8.98 -4.37
N PRO A 39 11.63 8.75 -5.60
CA PRO A 39 12.51 8.49 -6.73
C PRO A 39 13.29 9.73 -7.15
N GLU A 40 14.58 9.54 -7.42
CA GLU A 40 15.47 10.56 -7.97
C GLU A 40 16.03 10.11 -9.31
N VAL A 41 16.16 11.03 -10.25
CA VAL A 41 16.71 10.76 -11.58
C VAL A 41 18.09 11.40 -11.70
N HIS A 42 19.08 10.59 -12.01
CA HIS A 42 20.48 10.97 -12.16
C HIS A 42 20.90 10.76 -13.60
N GLN A 43 21.41 11.79 -14.26
CA GLN A 43 21.99 11.67 -15.58
C GLN A 43 23.42 11.13 -15.47
N LEU A 44 23.67 9.93 -15.99
CA LEU A 44 25.01 9.33 -15.99
C LEU A 44 25.81 9.74 -17.24
N ASN A 45 25.14 9.89 -18.37
CA ASN A 45 25.68 10.50 -19.59
C ASN A 45 24.54 11.00 -20.52
N GLU A 46 24.86 11.35 -21.76
CA GLU A 46 23.91 11.83 -22.77
C GLU A 46 22.75 10.87 -23.08
N ASN A 47 22.92 9.55 -22.89
CA ASN A 47 21.95 8.52 -23.26
C ASN A 47 21.52 7.63 -22.10
N ILE A 48 22.08 7.80 -20.89
CA ILE A 48 21.87 6.89 -19.76
C ILE A 48 21.44 7.69 -18.54
N LEU A 49 20.31 7.28 -17.97
CA LEU A 49 19.79 7.76 -16.68
C LEU A 49 19.78 6.62 -15.67
N ALA A 50 20.10 6.93 -14.42
CA ALA A 50 19.82 6.09 -13.26
C ALA A 50 18.64 6.66 -12.48
N VAL A 51 17.73 5.80 -12.06
CA VAL A 51 16.62 6.15 -11.18
C VAL A 51 16.86 5.46 -9.84
N THR A 52 16.99 6.23 -8.77
CA THR A 52 17.26 5.69 -7.42
C THR A 52 16.09 5.94 -6.49
N GLY A 53 16.02 5.24 -5.36
CA GLY A 53 15.02 5.54 -4.32
C GLY A 53 13.62 4.98 -4.61
N LEU A 54 13.51 4.05 -5.55
CA LEU A 54 12.28 3.28 -5.80
C LEU A 54 12.07 2.30 -4.64
N TYR A 55 10.86 2.17 -4.12
CA TYR A 55 10.60 1.31 -2.95
C TYR A 55 10.40 -0.18 -3.36
N HIS A 56 10.92 -1.12 -2.56
CA HIS A 56 10.95 -2.55 -2.89
C HIS A 56 9.69 -3.34 -2.44
N THR A 57 8.91 -2.87 -1.46
CA THR A 57 7.67 -3.53 -1.00
C THR A 57 6.76 -2.56 -0.23
N ALA A 58 5.44 -2.70 -0.24
CA ALA A 58 4.52 -1.92 0.62
C ALA A 58 4.66 -2.15 2.15
N ILE A 59 5.78 -2.75 2.58
CA ILE A 59 6.14 -3.04 3.95
C ILE A 59 7.15 -1.96 4.36
N ASP A 60 6.90 -1.27 5.47
CA ASP A 60 7.69 -0.16 6.09
C ASP A 60 9.21 -0.39 6.27
N LYS A 61 9.80 -1.44 5.70
CA LYS A 61 11.21 -1.81 5.80
C LYS A 61 11.95 -1.52 4.50
N GLY A 62 12.31 -0.25 4.33
CA GLY A 62 13.68 0.23 4.07
C GLY A 62 14.51 -0.30 2.90
N PHE A 63 13.99 -1.19 2.04
CA PHE A 63 14.71 -1.64 0.85
C PHE A 63 14.34 -0.74 -0.33
N THR A 64 15.33 -0.05 -0.87
CA THR A 64 15.20 0.71 -2.11
C THR A 64 15.82 -0.08 -3.26
N THR A 65 15.20 0.00 -4.43
CA THR A 65 15.73 -0.50 -5.69
C THR A 65 16.13 0.67 -6.59
N ASN A 66 17.02 0.39 -7.53
CA ASN A 66 17.48 1.34 -8.53
C ASN A 66 17.13 0.80 -9.92
N ALA A 67 16.69 1.66 -10.82
CA ALA A 67 16.44 1.36 -12.22
C ALA A 67 17.38 2.14 -13.13
N GLY A 68 17.47 1.73 -14.39
CA GLY A 68 18.20 2.41 -15.45
C GLY A 68 17.32 2.68 -16.66
N ILE A 69 17.59 3.77 -17.36
CA ILE A 69 16.96 4.11 -18.64
C ILE A 69 18.08 4.36 -19.65
N ILE A 70 18.03 3.68 -20.78
CA ILE A 70 18.96 3.89 -21.90
C ILE A 70 18.18 4.36 -23.12
N PHE A 71 18.55 5.52 -23.65
CA PHE A 71 18.09 6.03 -24.92
C PHE A 71 18.98 5.49 -26.04
N THR A 72 18.36 4.88 -27.04
CA THR A 72 19.02 4.50 -28.29
C THR A 72 18.52 5.40 -29.42
N SER A 73 19.04 5.22 -30.63
CA SER A 73 18.61 5.99 -31.80
C SER A 73 17.14 5.80 -32.19
N GLY A 74 16.46 4.76 -31.67
CA GLY A 74 15.05 4.49 -32.00
C GLY A 74 14.25 3.79 -30.90
N SER A 75 14.82 3.60 -29.71
CA SER A 75 14.14 2.92 -28.61
C SER A 75 14.58 3.45 -27.26
N VAL A 76 13.76 3.14 -26.25
CA VAL A 76 14.08 3.36 -24.84
C VAL A 76 14.11 2.00 -24.16
N ILE A 77 15.22 1.69 -23.50
CA ILE A 77 15.42 0.44 -22.75
C ILE A 77 15.31 0.76 -21.27
N PHE A 78 14.44 0.03 -20.57
CA PHE A 78 14.28 0.12 -19.12
C PHE A 78 14.98 -1.08 -18.47
N ILE A 79 15.93 -0.81 -17.56
CA ILE A 79 16.70 -1.83 -16.83
C ILE A 79 16.24 -1.83 -15.39
N ASN A 80 15.91 -3.00 -14.85
CA ASN A 80 15.42 -3.16 -13.47
C ASN A 80 14.20 -2.27 -13.13
N SER A 81 13.36 -1.98 -14.13
CA SER A 81 12.14 -1.16 -13.96
C SER A 81 10.93 -1.91 -13.41
N GLY A 82 11.12 -3.20 -13.10
CA GLY A 82 10.04 -4.09 -12.72
C GLY A 82 10.12 -4.50 -11.27
N GLN A 83 9.27 -3.90 -10.43
CA GLN A 83 8.49 -4.72 -9.53
C GLN A 83 7.00 -4.39 -9.68
N THR A 84 6.23 -5.46 -9.84
CA THR A 84 4.78 -5.46 -9.86
C THR A 84 4.25 -4.93 -8.53
N LEU A 85 3.41 -3.90 -8.60
CA LEU A 85 2.49 -3.55 -7.51
C LEU A 85 1.58 -4.77 -7.30
N ALA A 86 1.76 -5.51 -6.21
CA ALA A 86 0.80 -6.51 -5.74
C ALA A 86 -0.26 -5.83 -4.88
#